data_AF-A0AAV5CAY5-F1
#
_entry.id   AF-A0AAV5CAY5-F1
#
_cell.length_a   1.000
_cell.length_b   1.000
_cell.length_c   1.000
_cell.angle_alpha   90.00
_cell.angle_beta   90.00
_cell.angle_gamma   90.00
#
_symmetry.space_group_name_H-M   'P 1'
#
loop_
_entity.id
_entity.type
_entity.pdbx_description
1 polymer ?
#
loop_
_entity_poly.entity_id
_entity_poly.type
_entity_poly.pdbx_seq_one_letter_code
_entity_poly.pdbx_strand_id
1 'polypeptide(L)'
;MTSASPFASSSILIPINLICTPIKFKFSLLDQSGNPVPKFSHATTRFCSFSSYNTIHRFRDFIMKKDLEESECLKDDCFSVRCDITALKNLKKIDDDDDYDDDDYYNNDDDDDDDDR
;
A
#
# COMPACT_ATOMS: atom_id res chain seq x y z
N MET A 1 39.13 -13.63 -15.19
CA MET A 1 37.80 -14.26 -15.14
C MET A 1 37.03 -13.59 -14.02
N THR A 2 36.17 -12.62 -14.34
CA THR A 2 35.44 -11.83 -13.34
C THR A 2 34.11 -12.52 -13.07
N SER A 3 33.92 -13.05 -11.86
CA SER A 3 32.65 -13.62 -11.43
C SER A 3 31.65 -12.50 -11.18
N ALA A 4 30.63 -12.38 -12.03
CA ALA A 4 29.48 -11.54 -11.73
C ALA A 4 28.68 -12.15 -10.58
N SER A 5 28.29 -11.34 -9.60
CA SER A 5 27.44 -11.78 -8.50
C SER A 5 26.02 -12.09 -9.02
N PRO A 6 25.35 -13.15 -8.53
CA PRO A 6 24.06 -13.60 -9.08
C PRO A 6 22.84 -12.88 -8.51
N PHE A 7 23.02 -11.84 -7.69
CA PHE A 7 21.91 -11.22 -6.98
C PHE A 7 21.43 -9.95 -7.69
N ALA A 8 20.50 -10.12 -8.63
CA ALA A 8 19.69 -9.01 -9.11
C ALA A 8 18.63 -8.69 -8.03
N SER A 9 18.89 -7.68 -7.19
CA SER A 9 17.89 -7.16 -6.27
C SER A 9 16.88 -6.33 -7.07
N SER A 10 15.71 -6.90 -7.34
CA SER A 10 14.61 -6.20 -8.00
C SER A 10 13.82 -5.41 -6.97
N SER A 11 14.10 -4.11 -6.86
CA SER A 11 13.37 -3.19 -5.97
C SER A 11 12.35 -2.40 -6.78
N ILE A 12 11.07 -2.50 -6.42
CA ILE A 12 10.02 -1.63 -6.97
C ILE A 12 10.14 -0.27 -6.26
N LEU A 13 10.58 0.76 -7.00
CA LEU A 13 10.61 2.13 -6.50
C LEU A 13 9.19 2.71 -6.59
N ILE A 14 8.48 2.70 -5.47
CA ILE A 14 7.24 3.47 -5.34
C ILE A 14 7.65 4.95 -5.23
N PRO A 15 7.19 5.85 -6.12
CA PRO A 15 7.60 7.25 -6.07
C PRO A 15 7.19 7.89 -4.74
N ILE A 16 8.05 8.78 -4.23
CA ILE A 16 8.07 9.31 -2.85
C ILE A 16 6.74 10.00 -2.46
N ASN A 17 5.97 10.46 -3.44
CA ASN A 17 4.65 11.03 -3.27
C ASN A 17 3.54 10.02 -2.90
N LEU A 18 3.84 8.71 -2.85
CA LEU A 18 2.92 7.67 -2.36
C LEU A 18 3.12 7.29 -0.89
N ILE A 19 4.15 7.82 -0.21
CA ILE A 19 4.58 7.33 1.12
C ILE A 19 3.50 7.55 2.21
N CYS A 20 2.66 8.58 2.09
CA CYS A 20 1.56 8.82 3.03
C CYS A 20 0.17 8.72 2.37
N THR A 21 0.09 8.29 1.11
CA THR A 21 -1.21 8.15 0.43
C THR A 21 -1.83 6.80 0.79
N PRO A 22 -3.07 6.75 1.28
CA PRO A 22 -3.76 5.50 1.45
C PRO A 22 -3.93 4.81 0.08
N ILE A 23 -3.56 3.53 -0.01
CA ILE A 23 -3.68 2.74 -1.24
C ILE A 23 -4.52 1.48 -1.04
N LYS A 24 -5.22 1.06 -2.08
CA LYS A 24 -5.71 -0.30 -2.23
C LYS A 24 -4.80 -1.00 -3.23
N PHE A 25 -4.55 -2.28 -3.01
CA PHE A 25 -3.82 -3.07 -3.98
C PHE A 25 -4.45 -4.44 -4.17
N LYS A 26 -4.25 -4.98 -5.36
CA LYS A 26 -4.63 -6.33 -5.74
C LYS A 26 -3.42 -7.02 -6.35
N PHE A 27 -3.13 -8.22 -5.86
CA PHE A 27 -2.16 -9.11 -6.48
C PHE A 27 -2.89 -10.23 -7.21
N SER A 28 -2.39 -10.63 -8.36
CA SER A 28 -2.97 -11.73 -9.15
C SER A 28 -1.87 -12.54 -9.80
N LEU A 29 -1.89 -13.86 -9.60
CA LEU A 29 -1.08 -14.78 -10.40
C LEU A 29 -1.59 -14.75 -11.83
N LEU A 30 -0.68 -14.72 -12.80
CA LEU A 30 -1.02 -14.75 -14.21
C LEU A 30 -0.79 -16.15 -14.79
N ASP A 31 -1.69 -16.56 -15.67
CA ASP A 31 -1.47 -17.72 -16.54
C ASP A 31 -0.44 -17.40 -17.64
N GLN A 32 -0.12 -18.40 -18.46
CA GLN A 32 0.84 -18.27 -19.58
C GLN A 32 0.39 -17.27 -20.66
N SER A 33 -0.89 -16.93 -20.70
CA SER A 33 -1.45 -15.92 -21.62
C SER A 33 -1.47 -14.51 -21.01
N GLY A 34 -1.03 -14.36 -19.75
CA GLY A 34 -1.04 -13.10 -19.02
C GLY A 34 -2.39 -12.77 -18.35
N ASN A 35 -3.33 -13.71 -18.31
CA ASN A 35 -4.63 -13.49 -17.67
C ASN A 35 -4.58 -13.78 -16.16
N PRO A 36 -5.28 -12.99 -15.33
CA PRO A 36 -5.37 -13.24 -13.90
C PRO A 36 -6.08 -14.56 -13.58
N VAL A 37 -5.48 -15.38 -12.72
CA VAL A 37 -6.11 -16.60 -12.18
C VAL A 37 -6.93 -16.25 -10.94
N PRO A 38 -8.28 -16.41 -10.94
CA PRO A 38 -9.12 -15.95 -9.84
C PRO A 38 -8.80 -16.61 -8.48
N LYS A 39 -8.42 -17.90 -8.48
CA LYS A 39 -8.05 -18.64 -7.26
C LYS A 39 -6.88 -17.98 -6.51
N PHE A 40 -5.96 -17.34 -7.24
CA PHE A 40 -4.73 -16.75 -6.71
C PHE A 40 -4.72 -15.23 -6.92
N SER A 41 -5.90 -14.63 -6.79
CA SER A 41 -6.11 -13.18 -6.90
C SER A 41 -6.66 -12.64 -5.59
N HIS A 42 -5.89 -11.76 -4.95
CA HIS A 42 -6.22 -11.21 -3.64
C HIS A 42 -6.18 -9.69 -3.68
N ALA A 43 -7.20 -9.04 -3.11
CA ALA A 43 -7.31 -7.59 -3.05
C ALA A 43 -7.56 -7.12 -1.61
N THR A 44 -6.98 -5.98 -1.26
CA THR A 44 -7.32 -5.31 0.01
C THR A 44 -8.73 -4.73 -0.07
N THR A 45 -9.54 -4.95 0.96
CA THR A 45 -10.90 -4.41 1.04
C THR A 45 -10.92 -2.92 1.44
N ARG A 46 -9.95 -2.50 2.24
CA ARG A 46 -9.80 -1.13 2.76
C ARG A 46 -8.53 -0.48 2.21
N PHE A 47 -8.48 0.84 2.26
CA PHE A 47 -7.24 1.57 1.99
C PHE A 47 -6.25 1.33 3.13
N CYS A 48 -5.03 1.02 2.75
CA CYS A 48 -3.88 0.80 3.61
C CYS A 48 -2.96 2.01 3.53
N SER A 49 -2.57 2.58 4.68
CA SER A 49 -1.53 3.61 4.71
C SER A 49 -0.17 2.97 5.00
N PHE A 50 0.87 3.47 4.34
CA PHE A 50 2.27 3.13 4.59
C PHE A 50 2.95 4.22 5.42
N SER A 51 2.21 4.74 6.42
CA SER A 51 2.58 5.90 7.23
C SER A 51 3.88 5.77 8.03
N SER A 52 4.50 4.58 8.06
CA SER A 52 5.81 4.37 8.68
C SER A 52 6.69 3.48 7.82
N TYR A 53 8.00 3.63 7.98
CA TYR A 53 9.02 2.83 7.29
C TYR A 53 8.88 1.32 7.54
N ASN A 54 8.21 0.92 8.63
CA ASN A 54 8.08 -0.48 9.04
C ASN A 54 6.70 -1.09 8.73
N THR A 55 5.79 -0.34 8.11
CA THR A 55 4.45 -0.84 7.80
C THR A 55 4.48 -1.70 6.53
N ILE A 56 4.33 -3.02 6.69
CA ILE A 56 4.25 -3.97 5.58
C ILE A 56 2.82 -4.50 5.44
N HIS A 57 2.16 -4.18 4.34
CA HIS A 57 0.89 -4.79 3.94
C HIS A 57 1.17 -5.95 2.98
N ARG A 58 0.64 -7.15 3.31
CA ARG A 58 0.87 -8.38 2.53
C ARG A 58 -0.27 -9.38 2.73
N PHE A 59 -0.45 -10.24 1.74
CA PHE A 59 -1.22 -11.48 1.90
C PHE A 59 -0.26 -12.56 2.39
N ARG A 60 -0.42 -13.01 3.65
CA ARG A 60 0.50 -13.99 4.27
C ARG A 60 0.59 -15.28 3.45
N ASP A 61 -0.54 -15.71 2.89
CA ASP A 61 -0.67 -16.94 2.11
C ASP A 61 -1.16 -16.60 0.69
N PHE A 62 -0.46 -15.71 -0.01
CA PHE A 62 -0.81 -15.34 -1.39
C PHE A 62 -0.93 -16.57 -2.30
N ILE A 63 0.02 -17.50 -2.20
CA ILE A 63 -0.04 -18.82 -2.82
C ILE A 63 0.86 -19.78 -2.05
N MET A 64 0.39 -21.00 -1.79
CA MET A 64 1.24 -22.04 -1.24
C MET A 64 2.18 -22.56 -2.33
N LYS A 65 3.42 -22.90 -1.96
CA LYS A 65 4.40 -23.48 -2.90
C LYS A 65 3.82 -24.68 -3.67
N LYS A 66 3.15 -25.59 -2.97
CA LYS A 66 2.49 -26.77 -3.57
C LYS A 66 1.45 -26.38 -4.62
N ASP A 67 0.58 -25.41 -4.30
CA ASP A 67 -0.43 -24.92 -5.24
C ASP A 67 0.20 -24.26 -6.47
N LEU A 68 1.35 -23.58 -6.32
CA LEU A 68 2.08 -22.96 -7.43
C LEU A 68 2.72 -24.03 -8.34
N GLU A 69 3.37 -25.02 -7.76
CA GLU A 69 4.01 -26.13 -8.49
C GLU A 69 2.99 -27.03 -9.21
N GLU A 70 1.79 -27.19 -8.64
CA GLU A 70 0.68 -27.92 -9.28
C GLU A 70 -0.08 -27.07 -10.31
N SER A 71 0.18 -25.76 -10.38
CA SER A 71 -0.48 -24.86 -11.33
C SER A 71 0.21 -24.81 -12.68
N GLU A 72 -0.55 -24.51 -13.74
CA GLU A 72 -0.01 -24.23 -15.08
C GLU A 72 0.68 -22.86 -15.18
N CYS A 73 0.71 -22.09 -14.09
CA CYS A 73 1.26 -20.72 -14.07
C CYS A 73 2.79 -20.71 -13.88
N LEU A 74 3.37 -21.81 -13.39
CA LEU A 74 4.81 -21.98 -13.27
C LEU A 74 5.37 -22.59 -14.56
N LYS A 75 6.29 -21.89 -15.24
CA LYS A 75 6.97 -22.35 -16.44
C LYS A 75 8.45 -22.02 -16.35
N ASP A 76 9.31 -23.02 -16.56
CA ASP A 76 10.77 -22.89 -16.48
C ASP A 76 11.22 -22.22 -15.15
N ASP A 77 10.64 -22.68 -14.03
CA ASP A 77 10.80 -22.11 -12.68
C ASP A 77 10.44 -20.62 -12.53
N CYS A 78 9.69 -20.07 -13.50
CA CYS A 78 9.24 -18.69 -13.54
C CYS A 78 7.71 -18.60 -13.47
N PHE A 79 7.21 -17.59 -12.77
CA PHE A 79 5.79 -17.25 -12.72
C PHE A 79 5.62 -15.73 -12.72
N SER A 80 4.45 -15.25 -13.12
CA SER A 80 4.17 -13.82 -13.20
C SER A 80 3.10 -13.41 -12.20
N VAL A 81 3.33 -12.31 -11.50
CA VAL A 81 2.35 -11.68 -10.60
C VAL A 81 2.06 -10.27 -11.09
N ARG A 82 0.78 -9.99 -11.32
CA ARG A 82 0.29 -8.63 -11.58
C ARG A 82 -0.04 -7.94 -10.26
N CYS A 83 0.37 -6.69 -10.15
CA CYS A 83 0.06 -5.80 -9.04
C CYS A 83 -0.75 -4.62 -9.56
N ASP A 84 -2.03 -4.56 -9.21
CA ASP A 84 -2.87 -3.38 -9.45
C ASP A 84 -2.88 -2.51 -8.19
N ILE A 85 -2.51 -1.24 -8.30
CA ILE A 85 -2.47 -0.29 -7.18
C ILE A 85 -3.40 0.87 -7.46
N THR A 86 -4.30 1.15 -6.52
CA THR A 86 -5.16 2.34 -6.51
C THR A 86 -4.75 3.23 -5.35
N ALA A 87 -4.16 4.39 -5.64
CA ALA A 87 -3.81 5.38 -4.63
C ALA A 87 -4.91 6.44 -4.50
N LEU A 88 -5.29 6.80 -3.28
CA LEU A 88 -6.06 8.01 -3.03
C LEU A 88 -5.13 9.21 -3.16
N LYS A 89 -5.26 9.92 -4.27
CA LYS A 89 -4.59 11.20 -4.46
C LYS A 89 -5.42 12.28 -3.77
N ASN A 90 -5.01 12.67 -2.58
CA ASN A 90 -5.52 13.89 -1.96
C ASN A 90 -4.99 15.08 -2.77
N LEU A 91 -5.77 15.57 -3.74
CA LEU A 91 -5.54 16.88 -4.35
C LEU A 91 -5.92 17.94 -3.31
N LYS A 92 -5.01 18.26 -2.40
CA LYS A 92 -5.02 19.57 -1.75
C LYS A 92 -3.82 20.34 -2.26
N LYS A 93 -4.03 21.02 -3.39
CA LYS A 93 -3.39 22.30 -3.66
C LYS A 93 -4.52 23.32 -3.50
N ILE A 94 -4.76 23.71 -2.26
CA ILE A 94 -5.28 25.06 -2.03
C ILE A 94 -3.99 25.86 -2.01
N ASP A 95 -3.53 26.22 -3.20
CA ASP A 95 -2.49 27.22 -3.35
C ASP A 95 -3.26 28.55 -3.43
N ASP A 96 -2.95 29.43 -2.48
CA ASP A 96 -3.07 30.89 -2.51
C ASP A 96 -4.41 31.55 -2.09
N ASP A 97 -4.32 32.30 -0.97
CA ASP A 97 -5.07 33.52 -0.62
C ASP A 97 -6.58 33.48 -0.31
N ASP A 98 -7.01 32.70 0.70
CA ASP A 98 -8.20 33.08 1.47
C ASP A 98 -7.77 33.49 2.89
N ASP A 99 -7.71 34.81 3.04
CA ASP A 99 -7.77 35.61 4.26
C ASP A 99 -8.76 35.01 5.27
N TYR A 100 -8.27 34.11 6.14
CA TYR A 100 -9.00 33.74 7.35
C TYR A 100 -8.55 34.72 8.42
N ASP A 101 -9.40 35.73 8.63
CA ASP A 101 -9.35 36.66 9.74
C ASP A 101 -9.02 35.90 11.04
N ASP A 102 -7.88 36.30 11.61
CA ASP A 102 -7.63 36.28 13.04
C ASP A 102 -8.84 36.91 13.71
N ASP A 103 -9.55 36.15 14.57
CA ASP A 103 -10.09 36.63 15.85
C ASP A 103 -10.97 35.54 16.49
N ASP A 104 -10.65 35.28 17.76
CA ASP A 104 -11.50 34.74 18.82
C ASP A 104 -11.81 33.23 18.86
N TYR A 105 -11.08 32.50 19.73
CA TYR A 105 -11.61 32.17 21.08
C TYR A 105 -10.57 31.41 21.93
N TYR A 106 -9.75 32.13 22.70
CA TYR A 106 -9.30 31.62 24.01
C TYR A 106 -10.35 32.03 25.04
N ASN A 107 -11.25 31.12 25.40
CA ASN A 107 -11.77 31.14 26.76
C ASN A 107 -11.15 29.95 27.48
N ASN A 108 -9.98 30.20 28.05
CA ASN A 108 -9.65 29.61 29.33
C ASN A 108 -10.53 30.34 30.35
N ASP A 109 -11.71 29.80 30.60
CA ASP A 109 -12.36 30.02 31.90
C ASP A 109 -12.05 28.76 32.71
N ASP A 110 -10.84 28.76 33.28
CA ASP A 110 -10.63 28.15 34.58
C ASP A 110 -11.64 28.83 35.53
N ASP A 111 -12.68 28.11 35.91
CA ASP A 111 -13.36 28.36 37.18
C ASP A 111 -13.81 27.00 37.72
N ASP A 112 -13.03 26.60 38.72
CA ASP A 112 -13.33 25.70 39.84
C ASP A 112 -14.82 25.36 40.03
N ASP A 113 -15.11 24.07 40.21
CA ASP A 113 -15.64 23.61 41.51
C ASP A 113 -15.77 22.08 41.52
N ASP A 114 -15.04 21.50 42.46
CA ASP A 114 -15.38 20.23 43.10
C ASP A 114 -16.88 20.22 43.48
N ASP A 115 -17.63 19.18 43.11
CA ASP A 115 -18.49 18.53 44.12
C ASP A 115 -18.84 17.11 43.71
N ASP A 116 -18.56 16.21 44.65
CA ASP A 116 -19.04 14.85 44.73
C ASP A 116 -20.57 14.78 44.63
N ARG A 117 -21.08 13.80 43.88
CA ARG A 117 -22.21 12.96 44.32
C ARG A 117 -22.44 11.74 43.44
#